data_AF-A0A6C0LP34-F1
#
_entry.id   AF-A0A6C0LP34-F1
#
_cell.length_a   1.000
_cell.length_b   1.000
_cell.length_c   1.000
_cell.angle_alpha   90.00
_cell.angle_beta   90.00
_cell.angle_gamma   90.00
#
_symmetry.space_group_name_H-M   'P 1'
#
loop_
_entity.id
_entity.type
_entity.pdbx_description
1 polymer ?
#
loop_
_entity_poly.entity_id
_entity_poly.type
_entity_poly.pdbx_seq_one_letter_code
_entity_poly.pdbx_strand_id
1 'polypeptide(L)'
;MRSQKRRSMKKRTPRYQGGDKDVSKCMDTKCNEKDKEKIYEETKKMFENSFIENEKILKNKKKSLTAEEKESIEKYSKLIKKTLKRMNNITHKKKQLKTMTDSCVQNYCNKGCLGTIFEKGNPSILPRAIHKKYKGNKSLLDSLTQTRKSLFGKKENILEDDFYEKMEKKVKNKLEKEGAISGCVQY
;
A
#
# COMPACT_ATOMS: atom_id res chain seq x y z
N MET A 1 -18.44 9.04 -46.40
CA MET A 1 -18.49 9.66 -45.05
C MET A 1 -19.17 8.73 -44.06
N ARG A 2 -18.50 8.38 -42.96
CA ARG A 2 -19.03 8.21 -41.57
C ARG A 2 -18.04 7.35 -40.78
N SER A 3 -17.05 8.02 -40.17
CA SER A 3 -16.16 7.35 -39.21
C SER A 3 -16.95 7.11 -37.91
N GLN A 4 -17.00 5.86 -37.47
CA GLN A 4 -17.56 5.52 -36.17
C GLN A 4 -16.60 6.00 -35.08
N LYS A 5 -16.94 7.14 -34.45
CA LYS A 5 -16.31 7.61 -33.21
C LYS A 5 -16.40 6.50 -32.16
N ARG A 6 -15.29 5.80 -31.92
CA ARG A 6 -15.12 4.94 -30.74
C ARG A 6 -15.25 5.81 -29.49
N ARG A 7 -16.42 5.77 -28.85
CA ARG A 7 -16.61 6.36 -27.51
C ARG A 7 -15.72 5.60 -26.54
N SER A 8 -14.66 6.23 -26.04
CA SER A 8 -13.86 5.67 -24.96
C SER A 8 -14.74 5.58 -23.70
N MET A 9 -15.21 4.39 -23.35
CA MET A 9 -15.76 4.14 -22.03
C MET A 9 -14.64 4.34 -21.01
N LYS A 10 -14.58 5.54 -20.41
CA LYS A 10 -13.84 5.78 -19.16
C LYS A 10 -14.28 4.67 -18.20
N LYS A 11 -13.35 3.78 -17.83
CA LYS A 11 -13.55 2.82 -16.73
C LYS A 11 -13.95 3.65 -15.51
N ARG A 12 -15.24 3.66 -15.18
CA ARG A 12 -15.75 4.18 -13.92
C ARG A 12 -15.13 3.29 -12.84
N THR A 13 -14.19 3.85 -12.08
CA THR A 13 -13.90 3.37 -10.74
C THR A 13 -15.23 3.25 -10.00
N PRO A 14 -15.42 2.25 -9.12
CA PRO A 14 -16.59 2.20 -8.26
C PRO A 14 -16.68 3.56 -7.56
N ARG A 15 -17.73 4.33 -7.88
CA ARG A 15 -18.04 5.55 -7.14
C ARG A 15 -18.45 5.06 -5.75
N TYR A 16 -17.66 5.42 -4.74
CA TYR A 16 -18.15 5.48 -3.37
C TYR A 16 -19.44 6.32 -3.41
N GLN A 17 -20.58 5.67 -3.24
CA GLN A 17 -21.87 6.34 -3.19
C GLN A 17 -21.95 7.07 -1.85
N GLY A 18 -22.16 8.39 -1.89
CA GLY A 18 -22.54 9.23 -0.74
C GLY A 18 -21.55 9.17 0.42
N GLY A 19 -20.49 10.00 0.38
CA GLY A 19 -19.45 10.01 1.41
C GLY A 19 -20.00 10.41 2.77
N ASP A 20 -20.25 9.40 3.60
CA ASP A 20 -20.43 9.50 5.04
C ASP A 20 -19.44 10.54 5.61
N LYS A 21 -19.93 11.53 6.39
CA LYS A 21 -19.11 12.67 6.86
C LYS A 21 -17.83 12.19 7.57
N ASP A 22 -17.92 11.04 8.22
CA ASP A 22 -16.84 10.36 8.90
C ASP A 22 -15.71 9.92 7.95
N VAL A 23 -16.04 9.41 6.75
CA VAL A 23 -15.05 8.97 5.76
C VAL A 23 -14.28 10.17 5.23
N SER A 24 -14.95 11.27 4.91
CA SER A 24 -14.28 12.50 4.48
C SER A 24 -13.33 13.02 5.56
N LYS A 25 -13.81 13.09 6.81
CA LYS A 25 -13.00 13.54 7.95
C LYS A 25 -11.80 12.61 8.21
N CYS A 26 -11.96 11.30 8.04
CA CYS A 26 -10.86 10.34 8.13
C CYS A 26 -9.83 10.57 7.02
N MET A 27 -10.28 10.81 5.79
CA MET A 27 -9.38 11.09 4.66
C MET A 27 -8.55 12.35 4.91
N ASP A 28 -9.17 13.41 5.43
CA ASP A 28 -8.52 14.69 5.70
C ASP A 28 -7.54 14.64 6.87
N THR A 29 -7.75 13.74 7.84
CA THR A 29 -6.90 13.61 9.03
C THR A 29 -5.85 12.50 8.84
N LYS A 30 -6.30 11.25 8.70
CA LYS A 30 -5.46 10.04 8.69
C LYS A 30 -4.76 9.78 7.34
N CYS A 31 -5.40 10.16 6.24
CA CYS A 31 -4.93 9.88 4.88
C CYS A 31 -4.59 11.13 4.08
N ASN A 32 -4.24 12.21 4.77
CA ASN A 32 -3.91 13.48 4.13
C ASN A 32 -2.72 13.36 3.17
N GLU A 33 -2.75 14.14 2.07
CA GLU A 33 -1.74 14.05 1.02
C GLU A 33 -0.37 14.55 1.50
N LYS A 34 -0.32 15.55 2.38
CA LYS A 34 0.93 16.14 2.89
C LYS A 34 1.81 15.12 3.61
N ASP A 35 1.22 14.28 4.45
CA ASP A 35 1.95 13.21 5.14
C ASP A 35 2.44 12.17 4.16
N LYS A 36 1.69 11.86 3.09
CA LYS A 36 2.15 10.93 2.06
C LYS A 36 3.30 11.50 1.25
N GLU A 37 3.27 12.78 0.93
CA GLU A 37 4.40 13.47 0.31
C GLU A 37 5.63 13.45 1.20
N LYS A 38 5.47 13.74 2.50
CA LYS A 38 6.55 13.65 3.47
C LYS A 38 7.17 12.25 3.52
N ILE A 39 6.36 11.20 3.66
CA ILE A 39 6.82 9.80 3.64
C ILE A 39 7.54 9.47 2.33
N TYR A 40 7.04 9.96 1.19
CA TYR A 40 7.67 9.74 -0.11
C TYR A 40 9.06 10.37 -0.20
N GLU A 41 9.20 11.63 0.24
CA GLU A 41 10.49 12.33 0.25
C GLU A 41 11.47 11.74 1.27
N GLU A 42 11.00 11.31 2.44
CA GLU A 42 11.82 10.58 3.43
C GLU A 42 12.34 9.27 2.85
N THR A 43 11.48 8.49 2.20
CA THR A 43 11.88 7.26 1.51
C THR A 43 12.92 7.54 0.43
N LYS A 44 12.74 8.63 -0.34
CA LYS A 44 13.71 9.03 -1.37
C LYS A 44 15.07 9.36 -0.76
N LYS A 45 15.09 10.12 0.34
CA LYS A 45 16.32 10.44 1.09
C LYS A 45 17.04 9.18 1.60
N MET A 46 16.31 8.16 2.05
CA MET A 46 16.92 6.88 2.44
C MET A 46 17.67 6.23 1.28
N PHE A 47 17.09 6.22 0.07
CA PHE A 47 17.76 5.71 -1.13
C PHE A 47 18.97 6.58 -1.52
N GLU A 48 18.87 7.91 -1.43
CA GLU A 48 19.99 8.82 -1.71
C GLU A 48 21.15 8.59 -0.74
N ASN A 49 20.87 8.49 0.56
CA ASN A 49 21.88 8.23 1.59
C ASN A 49 22.56 6.88 1.38
N SER A 50 21.79 5.82 1.10
CA SER A 50 22.33 4.49 0.81
C SER A 50 23.21 4.50 -0.44
N PHE A 51 22.84 5.27 -1.47
CA PHE A 51 23.66 5.42 -2.67
C PHE A 51 25.00 6.11 -2.37
N ILE A 52 24.96 7.23 -1.62
CA ILE A 52 26.16 7.97 -1.22
C ILE A 52 27.08 7.10 -0.36
N GLU A 53 26.53 6.32 0.57
CA GLU A 53 27.30 5.41 1.41
C GLU A 53 28.02 4.33 0.60
N ASN A 54 27.33 3.71 -0.37
CA ASN A 54 27.94 2.73 -1.26
C ASN A 54 29.08 3.34 -2.09
N GLU A 55 28.89 4.56 -2.62
CA GLU A 55 29.96 5.25 -3.34
C GLU A 55 31.17 5.55 -2.44
N LYS A 56 30.95 5.93 -1.18
CA LYS A 56 32.03 6.12 -0.20
C LYS A 56 32.78 4.83 0.06
N ILE A 57 32.08 3.71 0.22
CA ILE A 57 32.70 2.39 0.44
C ILE A 57 33.57 2.01 -0.76
N LEU A 58 33.06 2.15 -1.98
CA LEU A 58 33.81 1.82 -3.21
C LEU A 58 35.05 2.70 -3.43
N LYS A 59 34.99 3.98 -3.00
CA LYS A 59 36.10 4.94 -3.13
C LYS A 59 37.11 4.86 -1.97
N ASN A 60 36.76 4.18 -0.87
CA ASN A 60 37.61 4.14 0.31
C ASN A 60 38.83 3.22 0.10
N LYS A 61 39.97 3.82 -0.25
CA LYS A 61 41.24 3.11 -0.45
C LYS A 61 41.80 2.43 0.80
N LYS A 62 41.31 2.77 2.00
CA LYS A 62 41.77 2.16 3.27
C LYS A 62 41.09 0.80 3.57
N LYS A 63 39.99 0.47 2.89
CA LYS A 63 39.26 -0.79 3.08
C LYS A 63 39.50 -1.69 1.87
N SER A 64 40.19 -2.81 2.06
CA SER A 64 40.31 -3.83 1.01
C SER A 64 38.97 -4.55 0.87
N LEU A 65 38.25 -4.26 -0.21
CA LEU A 65 37.07 -5.02 -0.60
C LEU A 65 37.48 -6.16 -1.52
N THR A 66 36.88 -7.33 -1.34
CA THR A 66 37.01 -8.44 -2.30
C THR A 66 36.35 -8.07 -3.64
N ALA A 67 36.65 -8.82 -4.70
CA ALA A 67 36.01 -8.62 -5.99
C ALA A 67 34.48 -8.83 -5.90
N GLU A 68 34.04 -9.84 -5.14
CA GLU A 68 32.62 -10.16 -4.94
C GLU A 68 31.89 -9.06 -4.16
N GLU A 69 32.51 -8.51 -3.12
CA GLU A 69 31.94 -7.38 -2.36
C GLU A 69 31.76 -6.15 -3.25
N LYS A 70 32.77 -5.82 -4.07
CA LYS A 70 32.68 -4.71 -5.02
C LYS A 70 31.55 -4.93 -6.02
N GLU A 71 31.47 -6.12 -6.63
CA GLU A 71 30.43 -6.42 -7.60
C GLU A 71 29.03 -6.32 -6.98
N SER A 72 28.85 -6.84 -5.77
CA SER A 72 27.59 -6.76 -5.01
C SER A 72 27.18 -5.31 -4.76
N ILE A 73 28.09 -4.47 -4.24
CA ILE A 73 27.84 -3.05 -3.95
C ILE A 73 27.52 -2.29 -5.25
N GLU A 74 28.23 -2.56 -6.34
CA GLU A 74 27.95 -1.95 -7.65
C GLU A 74 26.59 -2.34 -8.20
N LYS A 75 26.22 -3.63 -8.11
CA LYS A 75 24.92 -4.13 -8.55
C LYS A 75 23.79 -3.48 -7.75
N TYR A 76 23.95 -3.38 -6.43
CA TYR A 76 22.98 -2.73 -5.58
C TYR A 76 22.88 -1.23 -5.87
N SER A 77 24.01 -0.54 -6.05
CA SER A 77 24.06 0.88 -6.43
C SER A 77 23.38 1.14 -7.78
N LYS A 78 23.54 0.25 -8.77
CA LYS A 78 22.83 0.32 -10.06
C LYS A 78 21.31 0.21 -9.87
N LEU A 79 20.84 -0.65 -8.96
CA LEU A 79 19.42 -0.78 -8.63
C LEU A 79 18.89 0.48 -7.95
N ILE A 80 19.60 1.01 -6.95
CA ILE A 80 19.22 2.26 -6.26
C ILE A 80 19.13 3.41 -7.26
N LYS A 81 20.12 3.57 -8.14
CA LYS A 81 20.12 4.62 -9.17
C LYS A 81 18.90 4.52 -10.10
N LYS A 82 18.50 3.31 -10.50
CA LYS A 82 17.27 3.08 -11.28
C LYS A 82 16.02 3.45 -10.48
N THR A 83 15.97 3.12 -9.19
CA THR A 83 14.88 3.47 -8.29
C THR A 83 14.77 4.98 -8.11
N LEU A 84 15.86 5.68 -7.81
CA LEU A 84 15.90 7.14 -7.68
C LEU A 84 15.45 7.84 -8.97
N LYS A 85 15.87 7.35 -10.15
CA LYS A 85 15.40 7.87 -11.44
C LYS A 85 13.88 7.74 -11.60
N ARG A 86 13.30 6.63 -11.16
CA ARG A 86 11.84 6.45 -11.13
C ARG A 86 11.18 7.37 -10.11
N MET A 87 11.77 7.51 -8.93
CA MET A 87 11.21 8.37 -7.87
C MET A 87 11.21 9.86 -8.24
N ASN A 88 12.19 10.30 -9.02
CA ASN A 88 12.27 11.68 -9.54
C ASN A 88 11.31 11.94 -10.72
N ASN A 89 10.71 10.91 -11.31
CA ASN A 89 9.73 11.09 -12.36
C ASN A 89 8.38 11.55 -11.78
N ILE A 90 7.88 12.71 -12.20
CA ILE A 90 6.64 13.32 -11.69
C ILE A 90 5.43 12.40 -11.85
N THR A 91 5.30 11.72 -13.00
CA THR A 91 4.19 10.80 -13.26
C THR A 91 4.24 9.59 -12.32
N HIS A 92 5.45 9.08 -12.07
CA HIS A 92 5.65 8.00 -11.10
C HIS A 92 5.32 8.47 -9.66
N LYS A 93 5.81 9.65 -9.25
CA LYS A 93 5.48 10.24 -7.94
C LYS A 93 3.97 10.36 -7.75
N LYS A 94 3.25 10.97 -8.70
CA LYS A 94 1.77 11.08 -8.63
C LYS A 94 1.09 9.72 -8.52
N LYS A 95 1.54 8.73 -9.29
CA LYS A 95 0.99 7.36 -9.22
C LYS A 95 1.24 6.70 -7.87
N GLN A 96 2.43 6.89 -7.29
CA GLN A 96 2.78 6.35 -5.98
C GLN A 96 1.98 7.02 -4.86
N LEU A 97 1.90 8.35 -4.84
CA LEU A 97 1.09 9.09 -3.88
C LEU A 97 -0.37 8.63 -3.92
N LYS A 98 -0.95 8.50 -5.12
CA LYS A 98 -2.30 7.95 -5.27
C LYS A 98 -2.42 6.53 -4.69
N THR A 99 -1.42 5.67 -4.94
CA THR A 99 -1.44 4.29 -4.40
C THR A 99 -1.35 4.28 -2.87
N MET A 100 -0.55 5.18 -2.29
CA MET A 100 -0.45 5.38 -0.85
C MET A 100 -1.77 5.88 -0.25
N THR A 101 -2.44 6.83 -0.91
CA THR A 101 -3.77 7.32 -0.51
C THR A 101 -4.81 6.22 -0.60
N ASP A 102 -4.91 5.53 -1.74
CA ASP A 102 -5.88 4.43 -1.95
C ASP A 102 -5.67 3.32 -0.89
N SER A 103 -4.42 2.96 -0.59
CA SER A 103 -4.08 2.00 0.46
C SER A 103 -4.47 2.49 1.86
N CYS A 104 -4.17 3.76 2.16
CA CYS A 104 -4.54 4.35 3.44
C CYS A 104 -6.06 4.36 3.65
N VAL A 105 -6.81 4.78 2.63
CA VAL A 105 -8.28 4.80 2.66
C VAL A 105 -8.83 3.38 2.85
N GLN A 106 -8.32 2.42 2.08
CA GLN A 106 -8.74 1.02 2.17
C GLN A 106 -8.48 0.41 3.56
N ASN A 107 -7.43 0.86 4.25
CA ASN A 107 -7.00 0.32 5.53
C ASN A 107 -7.61 1.02 6.75
N TYR A 108 -7.85 2.33 6.67
CA TYR A 108 -8.18 3.15 7.84
C TYR A 108 -9.46 3.96 7.71
N CYS A 109 -9.98 4.16 6.50
CA CYS A 109 -11.21 4.94 6.24
C CYS A 109 -12.32 4.13 5.56
N ASN A 110 -12.33 2.81 5.77
CA ASN A 110 -13.20 1.86 5.08
C ASN A 110 -14.00 1.03 6.11
N LYS A 111 -15.14 1.57 6.55
CA LYS A 111 -16.07 0.88 7.46
C LYS A 111 -16.41 -0.52 6.92
N GLY A 112 -16.43 -1.52 7.78
CA GLY A 112 -16.62 -2.93 7.43
C GLY A 112 -15.50 -3.55 6.59
N CYS A 113 -14.40 -2.83 6.34
CA CYS A 113 -13.25 -3.29 5.58
C CYS A 113 -13.60 -3.86 4.20
N LEU A 114 -14.55 -3.21 3.50
CA LEU A 114 -15.08 -3.68 2.22
C LEU A 114 -13.97 -3.83 1.16
N GLY A 115 -14.02 -4.92 0.41
CA GLY A 115 -13.05 -5.29 -0.61
C GLY A 115 -11.65 -5.65 -0.10
N THR A 116 -11.49 -5.87 1.21
CA THR A 116 -10.25 -6.33 1.85
C THR A 116 -10.37 -7.77 2.34
N ILE A 117 -9.25 -8.38 2.75
CA ILE A 117 -9.29 -9.71 3.37
C ILE A 117 -10.02 -9.75 4.71
N PHE A 118 -10.36 -8.60 5.30
CA PHE A 118 -11.06 -8.46 6.58
C PHE A 118 -12.57 -8.27 6.43
N GLU A 119 -13.07 -8.10 5.20
CA GLU A 119 -14.51 -7.96 4.94
C GLU A 119 -15.27 -9.17 5.52
N LYS A 120 -16.37 -8.94 6.22
CA LYS A 120 -17.23 -9.99 6.79
C LYS A 120 -17.64 -11.01 5.71
N GLY A 121 -17.59 -12.29 6.05
CA GLY A 121 -18.04 -13.39 5.20
C GLY A 121 -17.25 -14.67 5.40
N ASN A 122 -17.48 -15.66 4.53
CA ASN A 122 -16.87 -16.98 4.65
C ASN A 122 -15.31 -16.91 4.68
N PRO A 123 -14.64 -17.58 5.64
CA PRO A 123 -13.18 -17.63 5.75
C PRO A 123 -12.47 -18.15 4.49
N SER A 124 -13.12 -19.04 3.74
CA SER A 124 -12.57 -19.73 2.58
C SER A 124 -12.77 -18.98 1.27
N ILE A 125 -13.51 -17.86 1.28
CA ILE A 125 -13.89 -17.14 0.08
C ILE A 125 -13.37 -15.70 0.20
N LEU A 126 -12.56 -15.27 -0.76
CA LEU A 126 -12.12 -13.88 -0.86
C LEU A 126 -13.25 -13.00 -1.42
N PRO A 127 -13.37 -11.74 -0.99
CA PRO A 127 -14.30 -10.81 -1.61
C PRO A 127 -14.08 -10.64 -3.11
N ARG A 128 -15.17 -10.42 -3.85
CA ARG A 128 -15.16 -10.25 -5.32
C ARG A 128 -14.21 -9.15 -5.78
N ALA A 129 -14.03 -8.09 -4.98
CA ALA A 129 -13.12 -7.01 -5.28
C ALA A 129 -11.65 -7.48 -5.37
N ILE A 130 -11.23 -8.41 -4.52
CA ILE A 130 -9.88 -8.99 -4.51
C ILE A 130 -9.67 -9.85 -5.77
N HIS A 131 -10.64 -10.70 -6.10
CA HIS A 131 -10.59 -11.49 -7.34
C HIS A 131 -10.48 -10.62 -8.58
N LYS A 132 -11.20 -9.48 -8.62
CA LYS A 132 -11.13 -8.53 -9.73
C LYS A 132 -9.79 -7.80 -9.79
N LYS A 133 -9.23 -7.41 -8.63
CA LYS A 133 -7.96 -6.68 -8.51
C LYS A 133 -6.76 -7.53 -8.94
N TYR A 134 -6.76 -8.81 -8.56
CA TYR A 134 -5.66 -9.74 -8.81
C TYR A 134 -6.01 -10.83 -9.82
N LYS A 135 -6.93 -10.53 -10.76
CA LYS A 135 -7.34 -11.45 -11.81
C LYS A 135 -6.11 -11.95 -12.58
N GLY A 136 -5.96 -13.27 -12.67
CA GLY A 136 -4.85 -13.91 -13.39
C GLY A 136 -3.61 -14.21 -12.51
N ASN A 137 -3.59 -13.78 -11.24
CA ASN A 137 -2.53 -14.17 -10.30
C ASN A 137 -3.03 -15.22 -9.31
N LYS A 138 -3.08 -16.48 -9.77
CA LYS A 138 -3.61 -17.61 -8.98
C LYS A 138 -2.86 -17.80 -7.66
N SER A 139 -1.52 -17.80 -7.70
CA SER A 139 -0.69 -17.97 -6.51
C SER A 139 -0.97 -16.91 -5.43
N LEU A 140 -1.13 -15.64 -5.82
CA LEU A 140 -1.49 -14.59 -4.87
C LEU A 140 -2.89 -14.78 -4.29
N LEU A 141 -3.87 -15.17 -5.11
CA LEU A 141 -5.23 -15.44 -4.63
C LEU A 141 -5.27 -16.64 -3.67
N ASP A 142 -4.50 -17.68 -3.94
CA ASP A 142 -4.40 -18.85 -3.07
C ASP A 142 -3.76 -18.46 -1.73
N SER A 143 -2.66 -17.69 -1.76
CA SER A 143 -2.02 -17.15 -0.55
C SER A 143 -2.97 -16.27 0.26
N LEU A 144 -3.69 -15.34 -0.37
CA LEU A 144 -4.66 -14.49 0.32
C LEU A 144 -5.81 -15.31 0.93
N THR A 145 -6.24 -16.39 0.26
CA THR A 145 -7.27 -17.29 0.77
C THR A 145 -6.79 -18.02 2.03
N GLN A 146 -5.55 -18.51 2.03
CA GLN A 146 -4.94 -19.14 3.21
C GLN A 146 -4.82 -18.13 4.36
N THR A 147 -4.37 -16.91 4.09
CA THR A 147 -4.30 -15.83 5.08
C THR A 147 -5.68 -15.54 5.66
N ARG A 148 -6.71 -15.41 4.83
CA ARG A 148 -8.09 -15.15 5.29
C ARG A 148 -8.60 -16.29 6.18
N LYS A 149 -8.40 -17.55 5.79
CA LYS A 149 -8.74 -18.72 6.61
C LYS A 149 -8.04 -18.68 7.98
N SER A 150 -6.75 -18.34 8.00
CA SER A 150 -5.96 -18.23 9.22
C SER A 150 -6.48 -17.12 10.15
N LEU A 151 -6.79 -15.94 9.60
CA LEU A 151 -7.31 -14.81 10.35
C LEU A 151 -8.69 -15.08 10.95
N PHE A 152 -9.62 -15.61 10.14
CA PHE A 152 -11.01 -15.83 10.54
C PHE A 152 -11.20 -17.09 11.38
N GLY A 153 -10.41 -18.14 11.15
CA GLY A 153 -10.64 -19.46 11.73
C GLY A 153 -12.04 -19.96 11.38
N LYS A 154 -12.92 -20.05 12.40
CA LYS A 154 -14.33 -20.45 12.25
C LYS A 154 -15.31 -19.26 12.20
N LYS A 155 -14.85 -18.03 12.48
CA LYS A 155 -15.70 -16.85 12.52
C LYS A 155 -16.04 -16.37 11.12
N GLU A 156 -17.19 -15.73 10.94
CA GLU A 156 -17.51 -15.00 9.69
C GLU A 156 -17.25 -13.50 9.81
N ASN A 157 -17.02 -13.01 11.03
CA ASN A 157 -16.65 -11.63 11.31
C ASN A 157 -15.46 -11.61 12.28
N ILE A 158 -14.45 -10.83 11.96
CA ILE A 158 -13.28 -10.58 12.81
C ILE A 158 -13.11 -9.09 13.12
N LEU A 159 -14.16 -8.30 12.90
CA LEU A 159 -14.16 -6.87 13.17
C LEU A 159 -15.00 -6.56 14.41
N GLU A 160 -14.45 -5.73 15.28
CA GLU A 160 -15.11 -5.09 16.42
C GLU A 160 -14.96 -3.56 16.26
N ASP A 161 -16.09 -2.87 16.13
CA ASP A 161 -16.17 -1.44 15.76
C ASP A 161 -15.40 -1.07 14.48
N ASP A 162 -15.45 -1.91 13.44
CA ASP A 162 -14.68 -1.73 12.19
C ASP A 162 -13.14 -1.89 12.33
N PHE A 163 -12.64 -2.29 13.50
CA PHE A 163 -11.23 -2.64 13.72
C PHE A 163 -11.06 -4.15 13.84
N TYR A 164 -9.91 -4.69 13.40
CA TYR A 164 -9.59 -6.09 13.61
C TYR A 164 -9.63 -6.44 15.11
N GLU A 165 -10.42 -7.46 15.48
CA GLU A 165 -10.70 -7.82 16.88
C GLU A 165 -9.45 -8.18 17.70
N LYS A 166 -8.38 -8.66 17.03
CA LYS A 166 -7.10 -9.00 17.70
C LYS A 166 -6.11 -7.83 17.71
N MET A 167 -6.53 -6.65 17.25
CA MET A 167 -5.69 -5.46 17.31
C MET A 167 -5.48 -5.05 18.77
N GLU A 168 -4.23 -4.80 19.15
CA GLU A 168 -3.92 -4.31 20.49
C GLU A 168 -4.65 -3.00 20.77
N LYS A 169 -5.27 -2.88 21.95
CA LYS A 169 -6.03 -1.68 22.36
C LYS A 169 -5.22 -0.40 22.25
N LYS A 170 -3.91 -0.45 22.56
CA LYS A 170 -3.01 0.72 22.41
C LYS A 170 -2.92 1.19 20.96
N VAL A 171 -2.88 0.25 20.01
CA VAL A 171 -2.82 0.54 18.57
C VAL A 171 -4.17 1.05 18.07
N LYS A 172 -5.29 0.39 18.43
CA LYS A 172 -6.64 0.87 18.11
C LYS A 172 -6.85 2.32 18.58
N ASN A 173 -6.59 2.58 19.86
CA ASN A 173 -6.72 3.94 20.43
C ASN A 173 -5.84 4.96 19.73
N LYS A 174 -4.63 4.58 19.29
CA LYS A 174 -3.74 5.48 18.54
C LYS A 174 -4.33 5.79 17.16
N LEU A 175 -4.82 4.77 16.44
CA LEU A 175 -5.43 4.96 15.13
C LEU A 175 -6.68 5.84 15.19
N GLU A 176 -7.54 5.62 16.17
CA GLU A 176 -8.74 6.44 16.39
C GLU A 176 -8.36 7.90 16.70
N LYS A 177 -7.35 8.13 17.54
CA LYS A 177 -6.83 9.48 17.80
C LYS A 177 -6.27 10.16 16.56
N GLU A 178 -5.69 9.39 15.65
CA GLU A 178 -5.20 9.85 14.35
C GLU A 178 -6.33 10.00 13.30
N GLY A 179 -7.58 9.77 13.68
CA GLY A 179 -8.76 9.97 12.85
C GLY A 179 -9.18 8.77 12.01
N ALA A 180 -8.60 7.59 12.24
CA ALA A 180 -9.04 6.35 11.60
C ALA A 180 -10.44 5.95 12.10
N ILE A 181 -11.24 5.40 11.20
CA ILE A 181 -12.60 4.88 11.48
C ILE A 181 -12.72 3.38 11.20
N SER A 182 -11.59 2.74 10.87
CA SER A 182 -11.47 1.30 10.64
C SER A 182 -10.01 0.89 10.80
N GLY A 183 -9.79 -0.41 10.99
CA GLY A 183 -8.46 -0.99 11.19
C GLY A 183 -8.29 -2.27 10.39
N CYS A 184 -8.37 -2.17 9.07
CA CYS A 184 -8.33 -3.29 8.13
C CYS A 184 -6.90 -3.77 7.85
N VAL A 185 -6.10 -3.91 8.92
CA VAL A 185 -4.67 -4.20 8.89
C VAL A 185 -4.32 -5.20 9.97
N GLN A 186 -3.30 -6.01 9.70
CA GLN A 186 -2.66 -6.85 10.69
C GLN A 186 -1.46 -6.09 11.27
N TYR A 187 -1.41 -5.95 12.59
CA TYR A 187 -0.23 -5.51 13.33
C TYR A 187 0.47 -6.72 13.92
#